data_AF-A0A348ZJH0-F1
#
_entry.id   AF-A0A348ZJH0-F1
#
_cell.length_a   1.000
_cell.length_b   1.000
_cell.length_c   1.000
_cell.angle_alpha   90.00
_cell.angle_beta   90.00
_cell.angle_gamma   90.00
#
_symmetry.space_group_name_H-M   'P 1'
#
loop_
_entity.id
_entity.type
_entity.pdbx_description
1 polymer ?
#
loop_
_entity_poly.entity_id
_entity_poly.type
_entity_poly.pdbx_seq_one_letter_code
_entity_poly.pdbx_strand_id
1 'polypeptide(L)' 'MLNQKQRSVSEWLVVRAQRGERSAFEVLIKLWHQRFYMYAMKRTQDREVALDLTQEALVSISRNLQKLS' A
#
# COMPACT_ATOMS: atom_id res chain seq x y z
N MET A 1 4.95 -10.28 -11.20
CA MET A 1 5.58 -10.56 -9.89
C MET A 1 6.49 -9.40 -9.53
N LEU A 2 6.60 -9.01 -8.25
CA LEU A 2 7.63 -8.06 -7.80
C LEU A 2 9.01 -8.70 -8.00
N ASN A 3 9.96 -7.97 -8.58
CA ASN A 3 11.34 -8.43 -8.62
C ASN A 3 11.98 -8.32 -7.22
N GLN A 4 13.11 -9.02 -7.01
CA GLN A 4 13.76 -9.09 -5.71
C GLN A 4 14.15 -7.70 -5.16
N LYS A 5 14.63 -6.81 -6.03
CA LYS A 5 14.97 -5.43 -5.67
C LYS A 5 13.76 -4.64 -5.15
N GLN A 6 12.61 -4.78 -5.80
CA GLN A 6 11.37 -4.11 -5.38
C GLN A 6 10.86 -4.64 -4.03
N ARG A 7 11.05 -5.93 -3.74
CA ARG A 7 10.73 -6.50 -2.41
C ARG A 7 11.59 -5.89 -1.32
N SER A 8 12.92 -5.90 -1.49
CA SER A 8 13.84 -5.34 -0.49
C SER A 8 13.60 -3.83 -0.27
N VAL A 9 13.30 -3.07 -1.32
CA VAL A 9 12.93 -1.65 -1.18
C VAL A 9 11.62 -1.48 -0.41
N SER A 10 10.62 -2.32 -0.67
CA SER A 10 9.33 -2.26 0.03
C SER A 10 9.48 -2.61 1.51
N GLU A 11 10.25 -3.66 1.83
CA GLU A 11 10.57 -4.06 3.21
C GLU A 11 11.31 -2.94 3.96
N TRP A 12 12.28 -2.31 3.32
CA TRP A 12 13.00 -1.18 3.91
C TRP A 12 12.08 0.04 4.16
N LEU A 13 11.16 0.33 3.24
CA LEU A 13 10.15 1.38 3.44
C LEU A 13 9.19 1.05 4.59
N VAL A 14 8.82 -0.22 4.77
CA VAL A 14 7.99 -0.66 5.91
C VAL A 14 8.71 -0.39 7.23
N VAL A 15 9.98 -0.78 7.36
CA VAL A 15 10.76 -0.55 8.59
C VAL A 15 10.87 0.95 8.92
N ARG A 16 11.15 1.79 7.91
CA ARG A 16 11.22 3.25 8.09
C ARG A 16 9.86 3.84 8.48
N ALA A 17 8.79 3.42 7.82
CA ALA A 17 7.44 3.85 8.14
C ALA A 17 7.02 3.45 9.56
N GLN A 18 7.39 2.25 10.02
CA GLN A 18 7.15 1.80 11.38
C GLN A 18 7.86 2.69 12.42
N ARG A 19 9.06 3.18 12.11
CA ARG A 19 9.81 4.14 12.94
C ARG A 19 9.24 5.56 12.94
N GLY A 20 8.12 5.81 12.28
CA GLY A 20 7.46 7.11 12.21
C GLY A 20 7.96 8.01 11.08
N GLU A 21 8.79 7.50 10.15
CA GLU A 21 9.24 8.27 9.00
C GLU A 21 8.12 8.46 7.97
N ARG A 22 7.43 9.60 8.06
CA ARG A 22 6.27 9.95 7.22
C ARG A 22 6.58 9.85 5.72
N SER A 23 7.76 10.28 5.28
CA SER A 23 8.15 10.22 3.87
C SER A 23 8.25 8.78 3.34
N ALA A 24 8.73 7.84 4.16
CA ALA A 24 8.77 6.43 3.80
C ALA A 24 7.36 5.84 3.70
N PHE A 25 6.48 6.22 4.63
CA PHE A 25 5.07 5.82 4.62
C PHE A 25 4.35 6.35 3.37
N GLU A 26 4.56 7.61 2.98
CA GLU A 26 3.95 8.19 1.78
C GLU A 26 4.38 7.46 0.49
N VAL A 27 5.67 7.10 0.39
CA VAL A 27 6.19 6.33 -0.74
C VAL A 27 5.56 4.93 -0.76
N LEU A 28 5.47 4.28 0.41
CA LEU A 28 4.85 2.96 0.56
C LEU A 28 3.38 3.01 0.09
N ILE A 29 2.57 3.94 0.62
CA ILE A 29 1.15 4.07 0.27
C ILE A 29 0.95 4.32 -1.22
N LYS A 30 1.74 5.19 -1.86
CA LYS A 30 1.64 5.44 -3.31
C LYS A 30 1.88 4.17 -4.13
N LEU A 31 2.88 3.37 -3.75
CA LEU A 31 3.22 2.09 -4.39
C LEU A 31 2.05 1.09 -4.33
N TRP A 32 1.44 0.95 -3.15
CA TRP A 32 0.33 0.01 -2.95
C TRP A 32 -0.99 0.52 -3.52
N HIS A 33 -1.24 1.83 -3.46
CA HIS A 33 -2.44 2.45 -4.00
C HIS A 33 -2.66 2.12 -5.47
N GLN A 34 -1.66 2.35 -6.32
CA GLN A 34 -1.81 2.06 -7.75
C GLN A 34 -2.14 0.58 -8.01
N ARG A 35 -1.52 -0.33 -7.25
CA ARG A 35 -1.70 -1.78 -7.42
C ARG A 35 -3.09 -2.24 -6.97
N PHE A 36 -3.52 -1.79 -5.80
CA PHE A 36 -4.86 -2.12 -5.28
C PHE A 36 -5.96 -1.48 -6.12
N TYR A 37 -5.76 -0.24 -6.57
CA TYR A 37 -6.69 0.40 -7.49
C TYR A 37 -6.82 -0.36 -8.80
N MET A 38 -5.73 -0.74 -9.46
CA MET A 38 -5.80 -1.55 -10.69
C MET A 38 -6.49 -2.91 -10.45
N TYR A 39 -6.26 -3.53 -9.29
CA TYR A 39 -6.92 -4.78 -8.93
C TYR A 39 -8.43 -4.59 -8.72
N ALA A 40 -8.83 -3.56 -7.96
CA ALA A 40 -10.21 -3.23 -7.68
C ALA A 40 -10.96 -2.85 -8.98
N MET A 41 -10.36 -1.98 -9.80
CA MET A 41 -10.90 -1.61 -11.13
C MET A 41 -11.16 -2.82 -12.02
N LYS A 42 -10.25 -3.82 -12.02
CA LYS A 42 -10.44 -5.04 -12.81
C LYS A 42 -11.61 -5.90 -12.32
N ARG A 43 -12.01 -5.76 -11.05
CA ARG A 43 -13.08 -6.55 -10.41
C ARG A 43 -14.42 -5.85 -10.43
N THR A 44 -14.44 -4.55 -10.15
CA THR A 44 -15.67 -3.77 -10.03
C THR A 44 -16.09 -3.17 -11.36
N GLN A 45 -15.12 -2.89 -12.25
CA GLN A 45 -15.31 -2.08 -13.46
C GLN A 45 -15.98 -0.72 -13.20
N ASP A 46 -15.92 -0.27 -11.94
CA ASP A 46 -16.49 0.98 -11.45
C ASP A 46 -15.39 1.76 -10.73
N ARG A 47 -15.22 3.02 -11.14
CA ARG A 47 -14.18 3.90 -10.65
C ARG A 47 -14.38 4.29 -9.19
N GLU A 48 -15.59 4.67 -8.80
CA GLU A 48 -15.87 5.14 -7.44
C GLU A 48 -15.73 3.98 -6.46
N VAL A 49 -16.33 2.84 -6.79
CA VAL A 49 -16.22 1.63 -5.96
C VAL A 49 -14.77 1.17 -5.84
N ALA A 50 -13.99 1.24 -6.93
CA ALA A 50 -12.58 0.86 -6.88
C ALA A 50 -11.73 1.81 -6.03
N LEU A 51 -12.03 3.11 -6.04
CA LEU A 51 -11.36 4.10 -5.19
C LEU A 51 -11.68 3.84 -3.72
N ASP A 52 -12.95 3.64 -3.37
CA ASP A 52 -13.40 3.39 -2.01
C ASP A 52 -12.75 2.12 -1.44
N LEU A 53 -12.82 1.00 -2.17
CA LEU A 53 -12.20 -0.25 -1.75
C LEU A 53 -10.68 -0.13 -1.57
N THR A 54 -10.02 0.61 -2.46
CA THR A 54 -8.58 0.86 -2.36
C THR A 54 -8.26 1.67 -1.11
N GLN A 55 -9.04 2.71 -0.84
CA GLN A 55 -8.84 3.57 0.30
C GLN A 55 -9.08 2.82 1.62
N GLU A 56 -10.18 2.08 1.73
CA GLU A 56 -10.47 1.24 2.91
C GLU A 56 -9.36 0.23 3.18
N ALA A 57 -8.88 -0.46 2.15
CA ALA A 57 -7.78 -1.41 2.28
C ALA A 57 -6.50 -0.73 2.79
N LEU A 58 -6.13 0.42 2.23
CA LEU A 58 -4.93 1.17 2.65
C LEU A 58 -5.07 1.75 4.07
N VAL A 59 -6.25 2.21 4.47
CA VAL A 59 -6.52 2.65 5.84
C VAL A 59 -6.39 1.49 6.83
N SER A 60 -6.92 0.31 6.47
CA SER A 60 -6.78 -0.89 7.30
C SER A 60 -5.31 -1.32 7.45
N ILE A 61 -4.54 -1.32 6.34
CA ILE A 61 -3.11 -1.64 6.35
C ILE A 61 -2.33 -0.63 7.19
N SER A 62 -2.56 0.66 7.01
CA SER A 62 -1.82 1.70 7.74
C SER A 62 -2.04 1.64 9.26
N ARG A 63 -3.26 1.35 9.71
CA ARG A 63 -3.59 1.15 11.13
C ARG A 63 -2.89 -0.07 11.75
N ASN A 64 -2.61 -1.09 10.94
CA ASN A 64 -1.99 -2.33 11.40
C ASN A 64 -0.50 -2.44 11.03
N LEU A 65 0.07 -1.44 10.34
CA LEU A 65 1.46 -1.45 9.91
C LEU A 65 2.43 -1.60 11.10
N GLN A 66 2.09 -1.01 12.24
CA GLN A 66 2.87 -1.10 13.49
C GLN A 66 2.85 -2.48 14.16
N LYS A 67 1.93 -3.37 13.74
CA LYS A 67 1.79 -4.72 14.29
C LYS A 67 2.46 -5.79 13.43
N LEU A 68 2.99 -5.42 12.25
CA LEU A 68 3.81 -6.33 11.46
C LEU A 68 5.18 -6.49 12.15
N SER A 69 5.42 -7.64 12.78
CA SER A 69 6.74 -8.05 13.30
C SER A 69 7.46 -8.93 12.30
#